data_AF-A0A3A6KS01-F1
#
_entry.id   AF-A0A3A6KS01-F1
#
_cell.length_a   1.000
_cell.length_b   1.000
_cell.length_c   1.000
_cell.angle_alpha   90.00
_cell.angle_beta   90.00
_cell.angle_gamma   90.00
#
_symmetry.space_group_name_H-M   'P 1'
#
loop_
_entity.id
_entity.type
_entity.pdbx_description
1 polymer ?
#
loop_
_entity_poly.entity_id
_entity_poly.type
_entity_poly.pdbx_seq_one_letter_code
_entity_poly.pdbx_strand_id
1 'polypeptide(L)'
;MKIVKVCLIEILALIKDQLISIDGINDDVYIDNLADTRHVTLTTLDWVNPSKENKQEIAENSSARVVLVDSDVEYSDIMFKASKVLIHVQNPKIALAQIGNHFFSKRPKAGIHPTAIISTSAKIGKNVCIGPYCIVENSVIGDDSIIEANVHIYDDVEIGRGCVIKSGAVIGGEGFGFERDKNGNRFRFPQIGDVKIGNYVEVGANTCIDRGALSTTMIGDYTKINNLCHIAHNNVIGKNVIIAAEVNVSGGNIIEDDVWVAPSSSLRGYLKIGEGATVGMGAIAVKNIPANEVWVGNPARKLEKH
;
A
#
# COMPACT_ATOMS: atom_id res chain seq x y z
N MET A 1 14.10 23.32 -1.63
CA MET A 1 14.33 21.89 -1.30
C MET A 1 15.81 21.62 -1.52
N LYS A 2 16.55 21.03 -0.57
CA LYS A 2 17.91 20.57 -0.88
C LYS A 2 17.75 19.52 -1.99
N ILE A 3 18.34 19.80 -3.15
CA ILE A 3 18.42 18.82 -4.24
C ILE A 3 19.32 17.70 -3.71
N VAL A 4 18.74 16.53 -3.49
CA VAL A 4 19.49 15.35 -3.04
C VAL A 4 20.18 14.80 -4.28
N LYS A 5 21.46 15.10 -4.45
CA LYS A 5 22.29 14.43 -5.46
C LYS A 5 22.76 13.11 -4.88
N VAL A 6 22.36 12.02 -5.52
CA VAL A 6 22.72 10.65 -5.14
C VAL A 6 23.73 10.14 -6.15
N CYS A 7 24.84 9.60 -5.68
CA CYS A 7 25.82 9.03 -6.59
C CYS A 7 25.27 7.73 -7.18
N LEU A 8 25.50 7.48 -8.47
CA LEU A 8 25.03 6.27 -9.12
C LEU A 8 25.55 4.99 -8.43
N ILE A 9 26.78 5.03 -7.88
CA ILE A 9 27.36 3.92 -7.12
C ILE A 9 26.51 3.55 -5.90
N GLU A 10 25.93 4.53 -5.21
CA GLU A 10 25.06 4.29 -4.04
C GLU A 10 23.75 3.62 -4.47
N ILE A 11 23.21 4.02 -5.63
CA ILE A 11 22.02 3.41 -6.22
C ILE A 11 22.29 1.97 -6.62
N LEU A 12 23.42 1.70 -7.29
CA LEU A 12 23.83 0.35 -7.69
C LEU A 12 24.03 -0.56 -6.49
N ALA A 13 24.61 -0.04 -5.39
CA ALA A 13 24.76 -0.79 -4.15
C ALA A 13 23.41 -1.15 -3.51
N LEU A 14 22.41 -0.26 -3.58
CA LEU A 14 21.06 -0.50 -3.06
C LEU A 14 20.34 -1.61 -3.85
N ILE A 15 20.47 -1.62 -5.17
CA ILE A 15 19.73 -2.55 -6.06
C ILE A 15 20.58 -3.75 -6.52
N LYS A 16 21.72 -4.01 -5.89
CA LYS A 16 22.69 -5.04 -6.31
C LYS A 16 22.06 -6.42 -6.59
N ASP A 17 21.03 -6.80 -5.83
CA ASP A 17 20.39 -8.12 -5.92
C ASP A 17 19.42 -8.20 -7.12
N GLN A 18 19.04 -7.06 -7.69
CA GLN A 18 18.21 -6.94 -8.90
C GLN A 18 19.06 -6.76 -10.16
N LEU A 19 20.33 -6.38 -10.01
CA LEU A 19 21.22 -5.97 -11.09
C LEU A 19 21.64 -7.15 -11.97
N ILE A 20 21.51 -6.99 -13.28
CA ILE A 20 21.93 -7.97 -14.30
C ILE A 20 23.25 -7.50 -14.93
N SER A 21 23.26 -6.30 -15.49
CA SER A 21 24.43 -5.69 -16.13
C SER A 21 24.33 -4.17 -16.10
N ILE A 22 25.44 -3.51 -16.42
CA ILE A 22 25.50 -2.06 -16.61
C ILE A 22 26.28 -1.81 -17.88
N ASP A 23 25.72 -0.99 -18.76
CA ASP A 23 26.35 -0.56 -20.01
C ASP A 23 26.57 0.95 -20.01
N GLY A 24 27.66 1.39 -20.65
CA GLY A 24 28.06 2.79 -20.72
C GLY A 24 28.97 3.26 -19.58
N ILE A 25 29.55 4.46 -19.74
CA ILE A 25 30.49 5.05 -18.77
C ILE A 25 29.70 5.64 -17.59
N ASN A 26 29.88 5.03 -16.41
CA ASN A 26 29.13 5.33 -15.20
C ASN A 26 29.93 6.07 -14.10
N ASP A 27 31.18 6.46 -14.39
CA ASP A 27 32.00 7.27 -13.49
C ASP A 27 31.44 8.70 -13.33
N ASP A 28 31.49 9.21 -12.10
CA ASP A 28 31.03 10.55 -11.70
C ASP A 28 29.58 10.89 -12.10
N VAL A 29 28.73 9.86 -12.22
CA VAL A 29 27.30 10.04 -12.49
C VAL A 29 26.53 10.23 -11.19
N TYR A 30 25.66 11.23 -11.17
CA TYR A 30 24.70 11.44 -10.09
C TYR A 30 23.28 11.57 -10.64
N ILE A 31 22.33 11.22 -9.79
CA ILE A 31 20.90 11.38 -10.03
C ILE A 31 20.35 12.33 -8.98
N ASP A 32 19.49 13.26 -9.38
CA ASP A 32 18.95 14.26 -8.46
C ASP A 32 17.42 14.33 -8.39
N ASN A 33 16.73 13.57 -9.24
CA ASN A 33 15.29 13.41 -9.18
C ASN A 33 14.81 12.11 -9.84
N LEU A 34 13.54 11.80 -9.57
CA LEU A 34 12.68 10.91 -10.35
C LEU A 34 11.55 11.75 -10.94
N ALA A 35 11.18 11.50 -12.18
CA ALA A 35 10.19 12.32 -12.89
C ALA A 35 9.24 11.48 -13.75
N ASP A 36 8.08 12.03 -14.09
CA ASP A 36 7.25 11.48 -15.17
C ASP A 36 7.88 11.79 -16.54
N THR A 37 7.43 11.08 -17.57
CA THR A 37 8.01 11.09 -18.91
C THR A 37 8.11 12.48 -19.55
N ARG A 38 7.31 13.47 -19.11
CA ARG A 38 7.34 14.84 -19.64
C ARG A 38 8.39 15.75 -18.99
N HIS A 39 8.95 15.33 -17.86
CA HIS A 39 9.85 16.13 -17.03
C HIS A 39 11.22 15.46 -16.84
N VAL A 40 11.54 14.45 -17.67
CA VAL A 40 12.83 13.78 -17.65
C VAL A 40 13.92 14.75 -18.12
N THR A 41 14.97 14.85 -17.31
CA THR A 41 16.16 15.66 -17.57
C THR A 41 17.40 14.77 -17.60
N LEU A 42 18.55 15.33 -17.96
CA LEU A 42 19.81 14.59 -18.02
C LEU A 42 20.18 13.90 -16.69
N THR A 43 19.85 14.52 -15.55
CA THR A 43 20.16 14.02 -14.19
C THR A 43 19.01 13.25 -13.54
N THR A 44 17.95 12.97 -14.30
CA THR A 44 16.85 12.11 -13.87
C THR A 44 17.26 10.65 -14.01
N LEU A 45 16.89 9.82 -13.04
CA LEU A 45 16.85 8.38 -13.25
C LEU A 45 15.52 8.02 -13.92
N ASP A 46 15.59 7.70 -15.20
CA ASP A 46 14.43 7.25 -15.96
C ASP A 46 14.34 5.73 -15.97
N TRP A 47 13.22 5.19 -16.43
CA TRP A 47 13.01 3.75 -16.53
C TRP A 47 12.06 3.41 -17.67
N VAL A 48 12.23 2.22 -18.24
CA VAL A 48 11.32 1.70 -19.25
C VAL A 48 10.36 0.70 -18.63
N ASN A 49 9.06 0.90 -18.87
CA ASN A 49 8.04 -0.03 -18.44
C ASN A 49 8.14 -1.35 -19.24
N PRO A 50 8.36 -2.51 -18.57
CA PRO A 50 8.49 -3.81 -19.23
C PRO A 50 7.32 -4.21 -20.12
N SER A 51 6.13 -3.66 -19.87
CA SER A 51 4.91 -3.96 -20.63
C SER A 51 4.77 -3.18 -21.94
N LYS A 52 5.71 -2.28 -22.27
CA LYS A 52 5.70 -1.55 -23.54
C LYS A 52 6.29 -2.42 -24.64
N GLU A 53 5.81 -2.25 -25.87
CA GLU A 53 6.34 -2.97 -27.03
C GLU A 53 7.58 -2.25 -27.60
N ASN A 54 7.56 -0.92 -27.64
CA ASN A 54 8.63 -0.09 -28.20
C ASN A 54 9.70 0.30 -27.15
N LYS A 55 10.13 -0.65 -26.31
CA LYS A 55 11.05 -0.40 -25.18
C LYS A 55 12.38 0.21 -25.62
N GLN A 56 12.96 -0.31 -26.70
CA GLN A 56 14.21 0.18 -27.27
C GLN A 56 14.14 1.67 -27.62
N GLU A 57 13.13 2.05 -28.40
CA GLU A 57 12.90 3.44 -28.83
C GLU A 57 12.70 4.37 -27.63
N ILE A 58 11.97 3.92 -26.59
CA ILE A 58 11.76 4.72 -25.37
C ILE A 58 13.09 4.98 -24.66
N ALA A 59 13.94 3.96 -24.49
CA ALA A 59 15.23 4.11 -23.82
C ALA A 59 16.18 5.03 -24.62
N GLU A 60 16.22 4.88 -25.94
CA GLU A 60 17.05 5.67 -26.85
C GLU A 60 16.65 7.14 -26.84
N ASN A 61 15.35 7.42 -26.88
CA ASN A 61 14.80 8.78 -26.96
C ASN A 61 14.66 9.47 -25.60
N SER A 62 14.88 8.77 -24.48
CA SER A 62 14.83 9.38 -23.15
C SER A 62 15.84 10.53 -23.03
N SER A 63 15.47 11.64 -22.39
CA SER A 63 16.40 12.73 -22.09
C SER A 63 17.35 12.40 -20.93
N ALA A 64 17.13 11.30 -20.21
CA ALA A 64 17.97 10.90 -19.08
C ALA A 64 19.29 10.30 -19.53
N ARG A 65 20.33 10.60 -18.76
CA ARG A 65 21.62 9.90 -18.88
C ARG A 65 21.52 8.48 -18.32
N VAL A 66 20.76 8.24 -17.26
CA VAL A 66 20.64 6.92 -16.62
C VAL A 66 19.24 6.37 -16.82
N VAL A 67 19.14 5.17 -17.38
CA VAL A 67 17.86 4.50 -17.66
C VAL A 67 17.86 3.09 -17.08
N LEU A 68 16.86 2.76 -16.25
CA LEU A 68 16.59 1.39 -15.78
C LEU A 68 15.79 0.61 -16.84
N VAL A 69 16.24 -0.58 -17.20
CA VAL A 69 15.59 -1.43 -18.20
C VAL A 69 15.59 -2.90 -17.82
N ASP A 70 14.73 -3.68 -18.48
CA ASP A 70 14.77 -5.15 -18.41
C ASP A 70 15.78 -5.70 -19.44
N SER A 71 15.80 -7.02 -19.63
CA SER A 71 16.72 -7.68 -20.56
C SER A 71 16.44 -7.41 -22.05
N ASP A 72 15.30 -6.81 -22.39
CA ASP A 72 14.84 -6.73 -23.78
C ASP A 72 15.26 -5.42 -24.48
N VAL A 73 16.03 -4.57 -23.81
CA VAL A 73 16.54 -3.31 -24.34
C VAL A 73 18.04 -3.41 -24.51
N GLU A 74 18.56 -3.31 -25.72
CA GLU A 74 20.00 -3.40 -25.98
C GLU A 74 20.69 -2.03 -25.90
N TYR A 75 21.97 -2.03 -25.49
CA TYR A 75 22.79 -0.83 -25.52
C TYR A 75 23.24 -0.51 -26.97
N SER A 76 22.57 0.45 -27.59
CA SER A 76 22.78 0.79 -29.01
C SER A 76 23.82 1.90 -29.23
N ASP A 77 24.29 2.04 -30.48
CA ASP A 77 25.16 3.14 -30.90
C ASP A 77 24.55 4.53 -30.63
N ILE A 78 23.23 4.65 -30.66
CA ILE A 78 22.51 5.88 -30.33
C ILE A 78 22.73 6.23 -28.86
N MET A 79 22.61 5.23 -27.97
CA MET A 79 22.84 5.40 -26.54
C MET A 79 24.30 5.69 -26.22
N PHE A 80 25.22 5.01 -26.88
CA PHE A 80 26.66 5.25 -26.76
C PHE A 80 27.01 6.71 -27.14
N LYS A 81 26.53 7.19 -28.31
CA LYS A 81 26.75 8.58 -28.76
C LYS A 81 26.14 9.60 -27.80
N ALA A 82 25.02 9.27 -27.16
CA ALA A 82 24.37 10.09 -26.15
C ALA A 82 25.01 9.97 -24.74
N SER A 83 26.07 9.17 -24.58
CA SER A 83 26.74 8.92 -23.29
C SER A 83 25.79 8.42 -22.20
N LYS A 84 24.78 7.63 -22.58
CA LYS A 84 23.83 7.02 -21.66
C LYS A 84 24.48 5.89 -20.86
N VAL A 85 23.95 5.68 -19.67
CA VAL A 85 24.19 4.54 -18.80
C VAL A 85 22.90 3.74 -18.71
N LEU A 86 22.96 2.50 -19.15
CA LEU A 86 21.83 1.58 -19.14
C LEU A 86 22.03 0.59 -18.00
N ILE A 87 21.06 0.50 -17.10
CA ILE A 87 21.12 -0.40 -15.93
C ILE A 87 20.08 -1.48 -16.13
N HIS A 88 20.54 -2.68 -16.43
CA HIS A 88 19.67 -3.82 -16.58
C HIS A 88 19.34 -4.42 -15.23
N VAL A 89 18.05 -4.57 -14.96
CA VAL A 89 17.54 -5.17 -13.73
C VAL A 89 16.44 -6.18 -14.03
N GLN A 90 16.24 -7.12 -13.10
CA GLN A 90 15.18 -8.13 -13.22
C GLN A 90 13.77 -7.50 -13.32
N ASN A 91 13.52 -6.44 -12.54
CA ASN A 91 12.25 -5.72 -12.59
C ASN A 91 12.47 -4.20 -12.45
N PRO A 92 12.46 -3.44 -13.56
CA PRO A 92 12.68 -2.00 -13.57
C PRO A 92 11.75 -1.22 -12.64
N LYS A 93 10.49 -1.63 -12.55
CA LYS A 93 9.49 -0.95 -11.72
C LYS A 93 9.77 -1.14 -10.22
N ILE A 94 10.15 -2.35 -9.81
CA ILE A 94 10.53 -2.63 -8.42
C ILE A 94 11.81 -1.88 -8.06
N ALA A 95 12.83 -1.93 -8.92
CA ALA A 95 14.08 -1.22 -8.69
C ALA A 95 13.84 0.29 -8.55
N LEU A 96 13.06 0.90 -9.45
CA LEU A 96 12.67 2.31 -9.36
C LEU A 96 11.95 2.61 -8.03
N ALA A 97 11.02 1.77 -7.61
CA ALA A 97 10.28 1.97 -6.36
C ALA A 97 11.21 1.89 -5.13
N GLN A 98 12.18 0.96 -5.13
CA GLN A 98 13.17 0.83 -4.06
C GLN A 98 14.07 2.08 -3.98
N ILE A 99 14.60 2.53 -5.13
CA ILE A 99 15.44 3.72 -5.24
C ILE A 99 14.67 4.96 -4.81
N GLY A 100 13.45 5.13 -5.33
CA GLY A 100 12.55 6.22 -4.98
C GLY A 100 12.30 6.28 -3.48
N ASN A 101 11.90 5.17 -2.87
CA ASN A 101 11.57 5.11 -1.45
C ASN A 101 12.77 5.26 -0.50
N HIS A 102 13.99 4.97 -0.99
CA HIS A 102 15.20 5.10 -0.20
C HIS A 102 15.80 6.50 -0.28
N PHE A 103 15.93 7.06 -1.49
CA PHE A 103 16.69 8.29 -1.71
C PHE A 103 15.82 9.54 -1.93
N PHE A 104 14.66 9.40 -2.58
CA PHE A 104 13.90 10.54 -3.09
C PHE A 104 12.59 10.79 -2.32
N SER A 105 12.03 9.77 -1.67
CA SER A 105 10.85 9.90 -0.82
C SER A 105 11.22 10.51 0.53
N LYS A 106 10.50 11.57 0.91
CA LYS A 106 10.61 12.13 2.26
C LYS A 106 9.98 11.16 3.25
N ARG A 107 10.79 10.61 4.16
CA ARG A 107 10.27 9.92 5.35
C ARG A 107 10.12 10.93 6.48
N PRO A 108 9.01 10.90 7.22
CA PRO A 108 8.89 11.72 8.41
C PRO A 108 9.91 11.23 9.44
N LYS A 109 10.45 12.16 10.23
CA LYS A 109 11.39 11.79 11.30
C LYS A 109 10.65 11.02 12.37
N ALA A 110 11.29 9.98 12.90
CA ALA A 110 10.80 9.28 14.08
C ALA A 110 10.59 10.26 15.24
N GLY A 111 9.54 10.02 16.01
CA GLY A 111 9.12 10.88 17.11
C GLY A 111 7.61 11.04 17.18
N ILE A 112 7.13 11.48 18.34
CA ILE A 112 5.73 11.77 18.60
C ILE A 112 5.57 13.28 18.53
N HIS A 113 4.67 13.76 17.68
CA HIS A 113 4.39 15.19 17.58
C HIS A 113 3.87 15.73 18.93
N PRO A 114 4.27 16.92 19.39
CA PRO A 114 3.86 17.45 20.70
C PRO A 114 2.36 17.62 20.92
N THR A 115 1.57 17.61 19.85
CA THR A 115 0.09 17.73 19.90
C THR A 115 -0.63 16.39 19.83
N ALA A 116 0.10 15.27 19.71
CA ALA A 116 -0.51 13.95 19.80
C ALA A 116 -0.80 13.59 21.26
N ILE A 117 -1.96 12.98 21.50
CA ILE A 117 -2.40 12.51 22.81
C ILE A 117 -2.25 10.99 22.84
N ILE A 118 -1.31 10.51 23.65
CA ILE A 118 -0.97 9.10 23.75
C ILE A 118 -1.28 8.63 25.17
N SER A 119 -2.06 7.56 25.31
CA SER A 119 -2.33 6.94 26.60
C SER A 119 -1.02 6.52 27.26
N THR A 120 -0.94 6.69 28.58
CA THR A 120 0.20 6.23 29.38
C THR A 120 0.40 4.71 29.34
N SER A 121 -0.64 3.95 28.96
CA SER A 121 -0.58 2.50 28.80
C SER A 121 -0.24 2.05 27.38
N ALA A 122 -0.24 2.97 26.41
CA ALA A 122 0.11 2.67 25.02
C ALA A 122 1.57 2.21 24.93
N LYS A 123 1.84 1.25 24.05
CA LYS A 123 3.19 0.74 23.79
C LYS A 123 3.63 1.16 22.40
N ILE A 124 4.62 2.03 22.35
CA ILE A 124 5.15 2.59 21.11
C ILE A 124 6.51 1.95 20.81
N GLY A 125 6.64 1.36 19.62
CA GLY A 125 7.86 0.75 19.11
C GLY A 125 8.98 1.76 18.80
N LYS A 126 10.10 1.23 18.33
CA LYS A 126 11.28 2.00 17.91
C LYS A 126 11.01 2.71 16.59
N ASN A 127 11.59 3.89 16.42
CA ASN A 127 11.52 4.68 15.19
C ASN A 127 10.09 5.01 14.69
N VAL A 128 9.08 4.88 15.56
CA VAL A 128 7.69 5.22 15.20
C VAL A 128 7.58 6.72 14.97
N CYS A 129 6.84 7.11 13.93
CA CYS A 129 6.44 8.49 13.69
C CYS A 129 4.95 8.64 14.01
N ILE A 130 4.60 9.58 14.88
CA ILE A 130 3.20 9.94 15.16
C ILE A 130 3.00 11.42 14.85
N GLY A 131 2.13 11.70 13.88
CA GLY A 131 1.81 13.03 13.39
C GLY A 131 1.00 13.88 14.37
N PRO A 132 0.77 15.15 14.04
CA PRO A 132 0.02 16.07 14.89
C PRO A 132 -1.43 15.59 15.11
N TYR A 133 -1.95 15.85 16.31
CA TYR A 133 -3.35 15.62 16.69
C TYR A 133 -3.82 14.16 16.56
N CYS A 134 -2.90 13.20 16.57
CA CYS A 134 -3.28 11.80 16.74
C CYS A 134 -3.77 11.54 18.15
N ILE A 135 -4.71 10.62 18.28
CA ILE A 135 -5.13 10.04 19.56
C ILE A 135 -4.78 8.55 19.52
N VAL A 136 -4.00 8.09 20.49
CA VAL A 136 -3.67 6.67 20.66
C VAL A 136 -4.03 6.25 22.07
N GLU A 137 -5.02 5.39 22.21
CA GLU A 137 -5.49 4.89 23.50
C GLU A 137 -4.65 3.67 23.96
N ASN A 138 -5.20 2.72 24.73
CA ASN A 138 -4.47 1.56 25.24
C ASN A 138 -4.14 0.54 24.14
N SER A 139 -3.16 0.88 23.32
CA SER A 139 -2.85 0.17 22.07
C SER A 139 -1.36 0.01 21.83
N VAL A 140 -1.02 -0.88 20.90
CA VAL A 140 0.36 -1.23 20.54
C VAL A 140 0.65 -0.77 19.12
N ILE A 141 1.75 -0.03 18.95
CA ILE A 141 2.25 0.40 17.64
C ILE A 141 3.65 -0.17 17.45
N GLY A 142 3.82 -1.05 16.46
CA GLY A 142 5.08 -1.71 16.14
C GLY A 142 6.14 -0.77 15.57
N ASP A 143 7.39 -1.26 15.56
CA ASP A 143 8.58 -0.53 15.12
C ASP A 143 8.45 0.01 13.69
N ASP A 144 9.11 1.14 13.41
CA ASP A 144 9.20 1.77 12.08
C ASP A 144 7.85 2.14 11.44
N SER A 145 6.75 2.10 12.20
CA SER A 145 5.41 2.48 11.74
C SER A 145 5.23 4.00 11.70
N ILE A 146 4.42 4.46 10.75
CA ILE A 146 4.10 5.87 10.52
C ILE A 146 2.61 6.06 10.71
N ILE A 147 2.24 6.92 11.64
CA ILE A 147 0.87 7.36 11.89
C ILE A 147 0.79 8.83 11.48
N GLU A 148 0.08 9.13 10.40
CA GLU A 148 -0.07 10.50 9.91
C GLU A 148 -1.07 11.31 10.76
N ALA A 149 -1.25 12.60 10.43
CA ALA A 149 -2.01 13.54 11.24
C ALA A 149 -3.49 13.14 11.43
N ASN A 150 -4.05 13.49 12.59
CA ASN A 150 -5.46 13.31 12.93
C ASN A 150 -5.97 11.86 12.87
N VAL A 151 -5.09 10.87 13.08
CA VAL A 151 -5.49 9.46 13.19
C VAL A 151 -5.99 9.18 14.61
N HIS A 152 -7.08 8.42 14.74
CA HIS A 152 -7.59 7.91 16.02
C HIS A 152 -7.40 6.40 16.09
N ILE A 153 -6.66 5.93 17.09
CA ILE A 153 -6.47 4.52 17.42
C ILE A 153 -7.10 4.29 18.79
N TYR A 154 -8.24 3.58 18.79
CA TYR A 154 -8.98 3.22 20.01
C TYR A 154 -8.22 2.21 20.87
N ASP A 155 -8.76 1.90 22.05
CA ASP A 155 -8.29 0.81 22.93
C ASP A 155 -8.20 -0.54 22.21
N ASP A 156 -7.32 -1.41 22.68
CA ASP A 156 -7.15 -2.80 22.23
C ASP A 156 -6.91 -2.93 20.72
N VAL A 157 -6.11 -2.03 20.16
CA VAL A 157 -5.62 -2.11 18.79
C VAL A 157 -4.14 -2.50 18.81
N GLU A 158 -3.81 -3.54 18.06
CA GLU A 158 -2.42 -3.96 17.82
C GLU A 158 -2.05 -3.68 16.36
N ILE A 159 -1.05 -2.82 16.14
CA ILE A 159 -0.51 -2.52 14.82
C ILE A 159 0.93 -3.06 14.74
N GLY A 160 1.20 -3.86 13.71
CA GLY A 160 2.53 -4.41 13.44
C GLY A 160 3.58 -3.37 13.06
N ARG A 161 4.76 -3.87 12.65
CA ARG A 161 5.90 -3.02 12.27
C ARG A 161 5.80 -2.52 10.84
N GLY A 162 6.39 -1.36 10.56
CA GLY A 162 6.51 -0.79 9.22
C GLY A 162 5.18 -0.45 8.56
N CYS A 163 4.12 -0.27 9.36
CA CYS A 163 2.80 0.09 8.87
C CYS A 163 2.71 1.58 8.56
N VAL A 164 1.82 1.98 7.66
CA VAL A 164 1.49 3.39 7.40
C VAL A 164 -0.01 3.58 7.56
N ILE A 165 -0.41 4.38 8.54
CA ILE A 165 -1.81 4.76 8.78
C ILE A 165 -1.95 6.22 8.38
N LYS A 166 -2.66 6.47 7.27
CA LYS A 166 -2.77 7.80 6.67
C LYS A 166 -3.80 8.68 7.37
N SER A 167 -3.68 9.97 7.08
CA SER A 167 -4.36 11.02 7.84
C SER A 167 -5.87 10.82 7.93
N GLY A 168 -6.43 11.06 9.12
CA GLY A 168 -7.88 10.96 9.37
C GLY A 168 -8.45 9.54 9.47
N ALA A 169 -7.63 8.50 9.34
CA ALA A 169 -8.10 7.12 9.54
C ALA A 169 -8.53 6.88 11.00
N VAL A 170 -9.51 6.00 11.19
CA VAL A 170 -10.04 5.61 12.50
C VAL A 170 -9.95 4.10 12.65
N ILE A 171 -9.23 3.63 13.66
CA ILE A 171 -8.95 2.21 13.87
C ILE A 171 -9.47 1.78 15.24
N GLY A 172 -10.28 0.73 15.26
CA GLY A 172 -10.83 0.16 16.49
C GLY A 172 -12.12 0.81 16.98
N GLY A 173 -12.80 1.62 16.14
CA GLY A 173 -14.10 2.18 16.46
C GLY A 173 -15.18 1.09 16.64
N GLU A 174 -16.28 1.42 17.30
CA GLU A 174 -17.41 0.49 17.45
C GLU A 174 -18.12 0.23 16.11
N GLY A 175 -18.31 -1.04 15.77
CA GLY A 175 -19.08 -1.44 14.60
C GLY A 175 -20.59 -1.19 14.72
N PHE A 176 -21.27 -1.23 13.56
CA PHE A 176 -22.71 -0.98 13.45
C PHE A 176 -23.58 -2.19 13.85
N GLY A 177 -23.61 -2.53 15.15
CA GLY A 177 -24.39 -3.66 15.68
C GLY A 177 -25.65 -3.26 16.44
N PHE A 178 -26.83 -3.69 15.99
CA PHE A 178 -28.11 -3.47 16.67
C PHE A 178 -29.06 -4.67 16.53
N GLU A 179 -29.73 -5.01 17.63
CA GLU A 179 -30.77 -6.03 17.66
C GLU A 179 -32.16 -5.42 17.89
N ARG A 180 -33.21 -6.17 17.54
CA ARG A 180 -34.60 -5.75 17.79
C ARG A 180 -35.12 -6.35 19.09
N ASP A 181 -35.69 -5.52 19.95
CA ASP A 181 -36.47 -6.00 21.10
C ASP A 181 -37.87 -6.51 20.66
N LYS A 182 -38.62 -7.06 21.61
CA LYS A 182 -40.00 -7.55 21.38
C LYS A 182 -40.99 -6.47 20.88
N ASN A 183 -40.67 -5.19 21.07
CA ASN A 183 -41.49 -4.06 20.67
C ASN A 183 -41.00 -3.46 19.33
N GLY A 184 -39.92 -3.99 18.75
CA GLY A 184 -39.33 -3.52 17.49
C GLY A 184 -38.29 -2.40 17.63
N ASN A 185 -37.97 -1.95 18.85
CA ASN A 185 -36.93 -0.94 19.11
C ASN A 185 -35.54 -1.52 18.81
N ARG A 186 -34.57 -0.66 18.47
CA ARG A 186 -33.17 -1.06 18.29
C ARG A 186 -32.41 -0.97 19.61
N PHE A 187 -31.80 -2.08 20.02
CA PHE A 187 -30.90 -2.14 21.14
C PHE A 187 -29.47 -2.33 20.63
N ARG A 188 -28.51 -1.56 21.17
CA ARG A 188 -27.11 -1.65 20.73
C ARG A 188 -26.53 -3.02 21.09
N PHE A 189 -25.91 -3.67 20.12
CA PHE A 189 -25.11 -4.86 20.39
C PHE A 189 -23.69 -4.44 20.82
N PRO A 190 -23.16 -4.97 21.93
CA PRO A 190 -21.85 -4.55 22.43
C PRO A 190 -20.72 -4.87 21.44
N GLN A 191 -19.77 -3.93 21.31
CA GLN A 191 -18.58 -4.05 20.47
C GLN A 191 -17.33 -4.08 21.37
N ILE A 192 -17.06 -5.24 21.95
CA ILE A 192 -16.02 -5.44 22.99
C ILE A 192 -14.81 -6.23 22.49
N GLY A 193 -14.74 -6.53 21.20
CA GLY A 193 -13.57 -7.15 20.58
C GLY A 193 -12.45 -6.15 20.31
N ASP A 194 -11.40 -6.64 19.66
CA ASP A 194 -10.15 -5.93 19.37
C ASP A 194 -9.92 -5.79 17.85
N VAL A 195 -8.83 -5.10 17.48
CA VAL A 195 -8.32 -5.03 16.10
C VAL A 195 -6.86 -5.45 16.08
N LYS A 196 -6.50 -6.32 15.13
CA LYS A 196 -5.11 -6.72 14.88
C LYS A 196 -4.71 -6.47 13.44
N ILE A 197 -3.70 -5.63 13.26
CA ILE A 197 -3.11 -5.27 11.98
C ILE A 197 -1.70 -5.85 11.93
N GLY A 198 -1.42 -6.64 10.90
CA GLY A 198 -0.11 -7.24 10.65
C GLY A 198 0.97 -6.22 10.30
N ASN A 199 2.10 -6.71 9.82
CA ASN A 199 3.27 -5.90 9.47
C ASN A 199 3.16 -5.36 8.04
N TYR A 200 3.76 -4.19 7.80
CA TYR A 200 3.82 -3.55 6.48
C TYR A 200 2.46 -3.29 5.83
N VAL A 201 1.42 -3.17 6.65
CA VAL A 201 0.06 -2.81 6.21
C VAL A 201 -0.01 -1.31 5.97
N GLU A 202 -0.72 -0.91 4.91
CA GLU A 202 -1.07 0.48 4.70
C GLU A 202 -2.57 0.69 4.78
N VAL A 203 -2.99 1.69 5.54
CA VAL A 203 -4.38 2.12 5.65
C VAL A 203 -4.50 3.55 5.13
N GLY A 204 -5.36 3.73 4.14
CA GLY A 204 -5.55 4.99 3.44
C GLY A 204 -6.24 6.06 4.28
N ALA A 205 -6.22 7.29 3.75
CA ALA A 205 -6.76 8.45 4.42
C ALA A 205 -8.28 8.31 4.62
N ASN A 206 -8.77 8.72 5.79
CA ASN A 206 -10.18 8.65 6.19
C ASN A 206 -10.81 7.25 6.07
N THR A 207 -10.01 6.19 6.13
CA THR A 207 -10.52 4.81 6.18
C THR A 207 -10.88 4.44 7.62
N CYS A 208 -12.02 3.77 7.79
CA CYS A 208 -12.48 3.28 9.10
C CYS A 208 -12.35 1.76 9.17
N ILE A 209 -11.72 1.26 10.24
CA ILE A 209 -11.66 -0.16 10.56
C ILE A 209 -12.30 -0.37 11.93
N ASP A 210 -13.44 -1.03 11.93
CA ASP A 210 -14.20 -1.29 13.15
C ASP A 210 -13.59 -2.46 13.93
N ARG A 211 -13.62 -2.37 15.26
CA ARG A 211 -13.33 -3.51 16.13
C ARG A 211 -14.39 -4.59 15.98
N GLY A 212 -14.02 -5.83 16.27
CA GLY A 212 -15.01 -6.89 16.20
C GLY A 212 -16.01 -6.82 17.37
N ALA A 213 -17.19 -7.40 17.16
CA ALA A 213 -18.23 -7.36 18.18
C ALA A 213 -17.84 -8.12 19.46
N LEU A 214 -17.45 -9.39 19.30
CA LEU A 214 -16.97 -10.28 20.37
C LEU A 214 -15.64 -10.97 20.04
N SER A 215 -15.12 -10.74 18.84
CA SER A 215 -13.86 -11.33 18.36
C SER A 215 -13.03 -10.25 17.68
N THR A 216 -11.88 -10.63 17.13
CA THR A 216 -10.94 -9.71 16.48
C THR A 216 -11.36 -9.37 15.04
N THR A 217 -11.25 -8.10 14.65
CA THR A 217 -11.09 -7.72 13.23
C THR A 217 -9.61 -7.82 12.87
N MET A 218 -9.25 -8.64 11.88
CA MET A 218 -7.86 -8.99 11.55
C MET A 218 -7.48 -8.56 10.15
N ILE A 219 -6.31 -7.92 10.01
CA ILE A 219 -5.69 -7.56 8.73
C ILE A 219 -4.30 -8.20 8.64
N GLY A 220 -4.06 -9.04 7.64
CA GLY A 220 -2.80 -9.75 7.44
C GLY A 220 -1.66 -8.87 6.92
N ASP A 221 -0.44 -9.38 7.01
CA ASP A 221 0.78 -8.69 6.59
C ASP A 221 0.72 -8.22 5.13
N TYR A 222 1.37 -7.09 4.84
CA TYR A 222 1.53 -6.50 3.49
C TYR A 222 0.23 -6.07 2.78
N THR A 223 -0.93 -6.23 3.41
CA THR A 223 -2.22 -5.78 2.88
C THR A 223 -2.27 -4.26 2.73
N LYS A 224 -2.85 -3.77 1.63
CA LYS A 224 -2.97 -2.35 1.29
C LYS A 224 -4.43 -1.97 1.18
N ILE A 225 -4.90 -1.13 2.10
CA ILE A 225 -6.25 -0.59 2.13
C ILE A 225 -6.16 0.88 1.72
N ASN A 226 -6.84 1.24 0.65
CA ASN A 226 -6.78 2.58 0.09
C ASN A 226 -7.68 3.55 0.88
N ASN A 227 -7.79 4.79 0.40
CA ASN A 227 -8.53 5.86 1.05
C ASN A 227 -10.04 5.58 1.05
N LEU A 228 -10.74 6.19 2.02
CA LEU A 228 -12.20 6.22 2.11
C LEU A 228 -12.84 4.82 2.10
N CYS A 229 -12.15 3.82 2.63
CA CYS A 229 -12.70 2.48 2.77
C CYS A 229 -13.42 2.33 4.11
N HIS A 230 -14.37 1.39 4.15
CA HIS A 230 -14.98 0.97 5.41
C HIS A 230 -14.80 -0.55 5.59
N ILE A 231 -14.12 -0.93 6.66
CA ILE A 231 -13.96 -2.31 7.08
C ILE A 231 -14.77 -2.50 8.36
N ALA A 232 -15.93 -3.14 8.24
CA ALA A 232 -16.81 -3.37 9.39
C ALA A 232 -16.25 -4.44 10.35
N HIS A 233 -16.97 -4.67 11.43
CA HIS A 233 -16.60 -5.58 12.51
C HIS A 233 -16.36 -7.04 12.05
N ASN A 234 -15.43 -7.73 12.73
CA ASN A 234 -15.16 -9.18 12.62
C ASN A 234 -14.67 -9.66 11.24
N ASN A 235 -14.19 -8.78 10.38
CA ASN A 235 -13.56 -9.20 9.14
C ASN A 235 -12.21 -9.86 9.41
N VAL A 236 -11.89 -10.92 8.67
CA VAL A 236 -10.58 -11.57 8.64
C VAL A 236 -10.03 -11.42 7.24
N ILE A 237 -9.04 -10.55 7.09
CA ILE A 237 -8.39 -10.23 5.82
C ILE A 237 -6.98 -10.79 5.83
N GLY A 238 -6.65 -11.57 4.80
CA GLY A 238 -5.38 -12.25 4.61
C GLY A 238 -4.22 -11.31 4.30
N LYS A 239 -3.13 -11.91 3.83
CA LYS A 239 -1.88 -11.24 3.44
C LYS A 239 -1.94 -10.77 2.00
N ASN A 240 -1.15 -9.74 1.68
CA ASN A 240 -1.02 -9.19 0.32
C ASN A 240 -2.36 -8.79 -0.35
N VAL A 241 -3.41 -8.57 0.44
CA VAL A 241 -4.72 -8.18 -0.11
C VAL A 241 -4.66 -6.73 -0.54
N ILE A 242 -5.25 -6.42 -1.68
CA ILE A 242 -5.44 -5.05 -2.15
C ILE A 242 -6.91 -4.68 -2.02
N ILE A 243 -7.21 -3.70 -1.18
CA ILE A 243 -8.53 -3.09 -1.06
C ILE A 243 -8.42 -1.67 -1.62
N ALA A 244 -8.95 -1.46 -2.81
CA ALA A 244 -8.85 -0.18 -3.50
C ALA A 244 -9.85 0.85 -2.95
N ALA A 245 -9.78 2.09 -3.45
CA ALA A 245 -10.49 3.22 -2.85
C ALA A 245 -12.01 3.02 -2.82
N GLU A 246 -12.65 3.55 -1.79
CA GLU A 246 -14.11 3.54 -1.61
C GLU A 246 -14.73 2.14 -1.54
N VAL A 247 -13.95 1.12 -1.17
CA VAL A 247 -14.48 -0.23 -0.94
C VAL A 247 -15.20 -0.30 0.41
N ASN A 248 -16.38 -0.90 0.39
CA ASN A 248 -17.15 -1.21 1.59
C ASN A 248 -17.15 -2.73 1.87
N VAL A 249 -16.56 -3.12 3.00
CA VAL A 249 -16.55 -4.50 3.49
C VAL A 249 -17.48 -4.60 4.70
N SER A 250 -18.65 -5.22 4.50
CA SER A 250 -19.61 -5.45 5.60
C SER A 250 -19.07 -6.45 6.63
N GLY A 251 -19.77 -6.63 7.76
CA GLY A 251 -19.24 -7.41 8.87
C GLY A 251 -19.06 -8.91 8.58
N GLY A 252 -18.01 -9.49 9.16
CA GLY A 252 -17.81 -10.95 9.26
C GLY A 252 -17.36 -11.66 7.97
N ASN A 253 -16.71 -10.98 7.02
CA ASN A 253 -16.13 -11.65 5.86
C ASN A 253 -14.80 -12.32 6.16
N ILE A 254 -14.49 -13.34 5.38
CA ILE A 254 -13.16 -13.94 5.25
C ILE A 254 -12.65 -13.60 3.86
N ILE A 255 -11.59 -12.81 3.78
CA ILE A 255 -10.89 -12.47 2.54
C ILE A 255 -9.53 -13.15 2.61
N GLU A 256 -9.28 -14.15 1.77
CA GLU A 256 -8.02 -14.91 1.77
C GLU A 256 -6.87 -14.11 1.14
N ASP A 257 -5.69 -14.71 1.10
CA ASP A 257 -4.46 -14.07 0.65
C ASP A 257 -4.51 -13.67 -0.84
N ASP A 258 -3.74 -12.65 -1.21
CA ASP A 258 -3.54 -12.18 -2.60
C ASP A 258 -4.83 -11.77 -3.34
N VAL A 259 -5.91 -11.50 -2.60
CA VAL A 259 -7.18 -11.01 -3.18
C VAL A 259 -7.06 -9.55 -3.64
N TRP A 260 -7.69 -9.24 -4.76
CA TRP A 260 -7.84 -7.87 -5.26
C TRP A 260 -9.31 -7.42 -5.21
N VAL A 261 -9.61 -6.40 -4.41
CA VAL A 261 -10.93 -5.75 -4.34
C VAL A 261 -10.83 -4.37 -4.99
N ALA A 262 -11.31 -4.25 -6.22
CA ALA A 262 -11.15 -3.05 -7.05
C ALA A 262 -12.04 -1.88 -6.59
N PRO A 263 -11.77 -0.64 -7.07
CA PRO A 263 -12.39 0.57 -6.52
C PRO A 263 -13.92 0.55 -6.53
N SER A 264 -14.49 1.20 -5.51
CA SER A 264 -15.93 1.42 -5.33
C SER A 264 -16.78 0.13 -5.37
N SER A 265 -16.18 -1.03 -5.04
CA SER A 265 -16.89 -2.29 -4.90
C SER A 265 -17.40 -2.51 -3.47
N SER A 266 -18.34 -3.43 -3.31
CA SER A 266 -18.96 -3.71 -2.01
C SER A 266 -19.11 -5.21 -1.76
N LEU A 267 -18.76 -5.64 -0.54
CA LEU A 267 -18.94 -7.01 -0.08
C LEU A 267 -20.08 -7.06 0.94
N ARG A 268 -21.10 -7.87 0.65
CA ARG A 268 -22.12 -8.26 1.64
C ARG A 268 -21.43 -8.96 2.81
N GLY A 269 -22.00 -8.90 4.02
CA GLY A 269 -21.43 -9.58 5.18
C GLY A 269 -21.46 -11.11 5.07
N TYR A 270 -20.55 -11.75 5.79
CA TYR A 270 -20.44 -13.22 5.90
C TYR A 270 -20.16 -13.93 4.57
N LEU A 271 -19.28 -13.36 3.74
CA LEU A 271 -18.75 -13.98 2.54
C LEU A 271 -17.35 -14.53 2.76
N LYS A 272 -17.02 -15.57 1.99
CA LYS A 272 -15.65 -16.02 1.75
C LYS A 272 -15.20 -15.59 0.35
N ILE A 273 -14.11 -14.83 0.27
CA ILE A 273 -13.44 -14.44 -0.97
C ILE A 273 -12.13 -15.23 -1.04
N GLY A 274 -12.06 -16.15 -2.00
CA GLY A 274 -10.98 -17.12 -2.09
C GLY A 274 -9.65 -16.51 -2.56
N GLU A 275 -8.55 -17.18 -2.21
CA GLU A 275 -7.19 -16.74 -2.51
C GLU A 275 -7.00 -16.33 -3.98
N GLY A 276 -6.32 -15.22 -4.23
CA GLY A 276 -6.05 -14.73 -5.59
C GLY A 276 -7.28 -14.26 -6.39
N ALA A 277 -8.47 -14.23 -5.78
CA ALA A 277 -9.68 -13.77 -6.47
C ALA A 277 -9.65 -12.26 -6.72
N THR A 278 -10.39 -11.81 -7.74
CA THR A 278 -10.58 -10.39 -8.05
C THR A 278 -12.06 -10.02 -8.01
N VAL A 279 -12.40 -9.03 -7.19
CA VAL A 279 -13.68 -8.33 -7.24
C VAL A 279 -13.50 -7.08 -8.09
N GLY A 280 -14.21 -7.02 -9.22
CA GLY A 280 -14.10 -5.96 -10.20
C GLY A 280 -14.60 -4.60 -9.73
N MET A 281 -14.21 -3.56 -10.46
CA MET A 281 -14.57 -2.18 -10.14
C MET A 281 -16.09 -2.01 -10.10
N GLY A 282 -16.61 -1.36 -9.06
CA GLY A 282 -18.05 -1.14 -8.88
C GLY A 282 -18.88 -2.40 -8.62
N ALA A 283 -18.25 -3.57 -8.42
CA ALA A 283 -18.98 -4.82 -8.25
C ALA A 283 -19.64 -4.94 -6.87
N ILE A 284 -20.82 -5.57 -6.80
CA ILE A 284 -21.51 -5.89 -5.54
C ILE A 284 -21.49 -7.39 -5.29
N ALA A 285 -20.55 -7.86 -4.48
CA ALA A 285 -20.44 -9.26 -4.10
C ALA A 285 -21.52 -9.62 -3.08
N VAL A 286 -22.41 -10.54 -3.47
CA VAL A 286 -23.49 -11.05 -2.61
C VAL A 286 -23.36 -12.55 -2.31
N LYS A 287 -22.38 -13.22 -2.93
CA LYS A 287 -22.07 -14.64 -2.81
C LYS A 287 -20.56 -14.84 -2.61
N ASN A 288 -20.18 -15.99 -2.06
CA ASN A 288 -18.78 -16.38 -1.97
C ASN A 288 -18.15 -16.41 -3.36
N ILE A 289 -16.87 -16.02 -3.43
CA ILE A 289 -16.10 -15.99 -4.66
C ILE A 289 -15.00 -17.04 -4.54
N PRO A 290 -14.94 -18.05 -5.44
CA PRO A 290 -13.88 -19.04 -5.44
C PRO A 290 -12.50 -18.43 -5.72
N ALA A 291 -11.45 -19.13 -5.28
CA ALA A 291 -10.06 -18.74 -5.49
C ALA A 291 -9.74 -18.57 -6.99
N ASN A 292 -8.89 -17.59 -7.29
CA ASN A 292 -8.41 -17.25 -8.65
C ASN A 292 -9.50 -16.87 -9.66
N GLU A 293 -10.74 -16.61 -9.22
CA GLU A 293 -11.80 -16.14 -10.11
C GLU A 293 -11.89 -14.61 -10.14
N VAL A 294 -12.34 -14.08 -11.27
CA VAL A 294 -12.65 -12.65 -11.44
C VAL A 294 -14.16 -12.50 -11.48
N TRP A 295 -14.72 -11.66 -10.61
CA TRP A 295 -16.15 -11.40 -10.54
C TRP A 295 -16.45 -9.92 -10.72
N VAL A 296 -17.40 -9.57 -11.59
CA VAL A 296 -17.74 -8.19 -11.96
C VAL A 296 -19.26 -7.95 -11.93
N GLY A 297 -19.67 -6.69 -11.88
CA GLY A 297 -21.07 -6.28 -12.02
C GLY A 297 -21.87 -6.18 -10.72
N ASN A 298 -23.13 -5.77 -10.85
CA ASN A 298 -24.08 -5.59 -9.75
C ASN A 298 -25.40 -6.31 -10.07
N PRO A 299 -25.70 -7.46 -9.44
CA PRO A 299 -24.85 -8.18 -8.49
C PRO A 299 -23.66 -8.86 -9.19
N ALA A 300 -22.55 -9.05 -8.47
CA ALA A 300 -21.33 -9.60 -9.03
C ALA A 300 -21.52 -11.04 -9.55
N ARG A 301 -20.95 -11.33 -10.71
CA ARG A 301 -20.93 -12.65 -11.36
C ARG A 301 -19.54 -12.93 -11.91
N LYS A 302 -19.20 -14.22 -12.03
CA LYS A 302 -17.97 -14.66 -12.67
C LYS A 302 -17.84 -14.06 -14.07
N LEU A 303 -16.70 -13.44 -14.35
CA LEU A 303 -16.32 -12.97 -15.66
C LEU A 303 -15.80 -14.18 -16.45
N GLU A 304 -16.52 -14.58 -17.49
CA GLU A 304 -16.03 -15.58 -18.43
C GLU A 304 -14.99 -14.93 -19.35
N LYS A 305 -13.84 -15.59 -19.51
CA LYS A 305 -12.84 -15.16 -20.48
C LYS A 305 -13.33 -15.57 -21.88
N HIS A 306 -13.50 -14.60 -22.76
CA HIS A 306 -13.68 -14.82 -24.19
C HIS A 306 -12.35 -15.10 -24.87
#